data_AF-A0AAD4XTI7-F1
#
_entry.id   AF-A0AAD4XTI7-F1
#
_cell.length_a   1.000
_cell.length_b   1.000
_cell.length_c   1.000
_cell.angle_alpha   90.00
_cell.angle_beta   90.00
_cell.angle_gamma   90.00
#
_symmetry.space_group_name_H-M   'P 1'
#
loop_
_entity.id
_entity.type
_entity.pdbx_description
1 polymer ?
#
loop_
_entity_poly.entity_id
_entity_poly.type
_entity_poly.pdbx_seq_one_letter_code
_entity_poly.pdbx_strand_id
1 'polypeptide(L)' 'TCNVEMYPEAKPKAENKSIAPKTTKESIDREYLEYNEPKTVFPAEACDDLGGEFCQPDYQKGVY' A
#
# COMPACT_ATOMS: atom_id res chain seq x y z
N THR A 1 -6.97 -24.18 -12.85
CA THR A 1 -7.32 -24.47 -11.44
C THR A 1 -6.18 -24.00 -10.57
N CYS A 2 -6.35 -22.91 -9.81
CA CYS A 2 -5.31 -22.46 -8.87
C CYS A 2 -5.29 -23.40 -7.67
N ASN A 3 -4.30 -24.29 -7.63
CA ASN A 3 -4.04 -25.16 -6.49
C ASN A 3 -2.92 -24.50 -5.69
N VAL A 4 -3.28 -23.71 -4.69
CA VAL A 4 -2.33 -23.19 -3.70
C VAL A 4 -2.72 -23.75 -2.36
N GLU A 5 -1.77 -24.42 -1.72
CA GLU A 5 -1.91 -24.93 -0.37
C GLU A 5 -1.83 -23.75 0.61
N MET A 6 -2.97 -23.40 1.21
CA MET A 6 -3.00 -22.47 2.34
C MET A 6 -2.67 -23.24 3.62
N TYR A 7 -1.58 -22.88 4.29
CA TYR A 7 -1.26 -23.42 5.61
C TYR A 7 -2.13 -22.76 6.69
N PRO A 8 -2.53 -23.49 7.74
CA PRO A 8 -3.32 -22.93 8.82
C PRO A 8 -2.53 -21.88 9.59
N GLU A 9 -3.20 -20.81 10.02
CA GLU A 9 -2.58 -19.80 10.87
C GLU A 9 -2.16 -20.41 12.21
N ALA A 10 -0.85 -20.48 12.43
CA ALA A 10 -0.31 -20.86 13.72
C ALA A 10 -0.48 -19.68 14.69
N LYS A 11 -1.36 -19.82 15.68
CA LYS A 11 -1.39 -18.89 16.82
C LYS A 11 -0.06 -19.05 17.58
N PRO A 12 0.77 -18.00 17.69
CA PRO A 12 1.98 -18.09 18.51
C PRO A 12 1.57 -18.44 19.94
N LYS A 13 2.20 -19.48 20.51
CA LYS A 13 2.03 -19.75 21.95
C LYS A 13 2.49 -18.50 22.68
N ALA A 14 1.62 -17.94 23.50
CA ALA A 14 2.03 -16.96 24.50
C ALA A 14 2.88 -17.69 25.56
N GLU A 15 4.16 -17.86 25.27
CA GLU A 15 5.13 -18.20 26.30
C GLU A 15 5.27 -16.98 27.19
N ASN A 16 4.69 -17.10 28.39
CA ASN A 16 4.78 -16.12 29.44
C ASN A 16 6.19 -16.12 30.04
N LYS A 17 7.18 -15.70 29.24
CA LYS A 17 8.50 -15.29 29.74
C LYS A 17 8.37 -13.81 30.10
N SER A 18 8.14 -13.54 31.38
CA SER A 18 8.40 -12.22 31.96
C SER A 18 9.91 -11.96 31.91
N ILE A 19 10.39 -11.60 30.74
CA ILE A 19 11.51 -10.71 30.59
C ILE A 19 10.82 -9.48 30.05
N ALA A 20 10.53 -8.53 30.93
CA ALA A 20 10.01 -7.23 30.52
C ALA A 20 10.81 -6.82 29.29
N PRO A 21 10.21 -6.72 28.09
CA PRO A 21 10.91 -6.13 26.98
C PRO A 21 11.22 -4.73 27.49
N LYS A 22 12.51 -4.47 27.75
CA LYS A 22 12.99 -3.11 27.68
C LYS A 22 12.82 -2.79 26.21
N THR A 23 11.60 -2.39 25.85
CA THR A 23 11.33 -1.61 24.67
C THR A 23 12.15 -0.37 24.92
N THR A 24 13.42 -0.42 24.52
CA THR A 24 14.12 0.79 24.15
C THR A 24 13.16 1.41 23.16
N LYS A 25 12.45 2.45 23.62
CA LYS A 25 11.77 3.38 22.75
C LYS A 25 12.91 4.05 22.02
N GLU A 26 13.48 3.34 21.05
CA GLU A 26 14.29 3.98 20.05
C GLU A 26 13.32 4.99 19.45
N SER A 27 13.60 6.26 19.68
CA SER A 27 12.94 7.37 19.03
C SER A 27 13.35 7.31 17.56
N ILE A 28 12.90 6.26 16.88
CA ILE A 28 12.96 6.19 15.44
C ILE A 28 11.90 7.19 15.03
N ASP A 29 12.34 8.43 14.81
CA ASP A 29 11.60 9.39 14.04
C ASP A 29 11.58 8.84 12.61
N ARG A 30 10.67 7.87 12.40
CA ARG A 30 10.40 7.32 11.08
C ARG A 30 9.71 8.48 10.37
N GLU A 31 10.48 9.20 9.59
CA GLU A 31 9.96 10.23 8.72
C GLU A 31 8.93 9.56 7.79
N TYR A 32 7.66 9.66 8.18
CA TYR A 32 6.56 9.15 7.40
C TYR A 32 6.44 10.08 6.21
N LEU A 33 6.92 9.62 5.07
CA LEU A 33 6.70 10.33 3.82
C LEU A 33 5.19 10.27 3.53
N GLU A 34 4.50 11.35 3.82
CA GLU A 34 3.08 11.49 3.52
C GLU A 34 2.92 11.73 2.01
N TYR A 35 2.49 10.70 1.29
CA TYR A 35 2.12 10.78 -0.11
C TYR A 35 0.74 11.46 -0.27
N ASN A 36 0.66 12.71 0.18
CA ASN A 36 -0.51 13.59 0.00
C ASN A 36 -0.53 14.26 -1.38
N GLU A 37 0.55 14.11 -2.15
CA GLU A 37 0.55 14.57 -3.53
C GLU A 37 -0.52 13.82 -4.32
N PRO A 38 -1.29 14.53 -5.16
CA PRO A 38 -2.23 13.86 -6.04
C PRO A 38 -1.45 12.84 -6.88
N LYS A 39 -1.87 11.57 -6.87
CA LYS A 39 -1.28 10.56 -7.75
C LYS A 39 -1.62 10.94 -9.19
N THR A 40 -0.75 11.71 -9.83
CA THR A 40 -0.91 12.12 -11.23
C THR A 40 -0.26 11.08 -12.12
N VAL A 41 -1.09 10.21 -12.68
CA VAL A 41 -0.75 9.43 -13.86
C VAL A 41 -0.63 10.36 -15.08
N PHE A 42 0.17 10.01 -16.08
CA PHE A 42 0.23 10.80 -17.30
C PHE A 42 -1.18 10.90 -17.90
N PRO A 43 -1.61 12.06 -18.44
CA PRO A 43 -2.97 12.21 -18.97
C PRO A 43 -3.37 11.13 -19.98
N ALA A 44 -2.39 10.63 -20.74
CA ALA A 44 -2.55 9.53 -21.70
C ALA A 44 -2.88 8.18 -21.06
N GLU A 45 -2.30 7.86 -19.92
CA GLU A 45 -2.49 6.59 -19.21
C GLU A 45 -3.59 6.69 -18.14
N ALA A 46 -4.08 7.90 -17.86
CA ALA A 46 -5.06 8.14 -16.80
C ALA A 46 -6.35 7.34 -16.96
N CYS A 47 -6.82 7.16 -18.20
CA CYS A 47 -7.98 6.33 -18.49
C CYS A 47 -7.69 4.82 -18.33
N ASP A 48 -6.47 4.37 -18.61
CA ASP A 48 -6.07 2.95 -18.51
C ASP A 48 -5.84 2.54 -17.04
N ASP A 49 -5.14 3.38 -16.27
CA ASP A 49 -4.79 3.11 -14.87
C ASP A 49 -5.93 3.40 -13.89
N LEU A 50 -6.66 4.52 -14.07
CA LEU A 50 -7.65 5.00 -13.11
C LEU A 50 -9.09 4.92 -13.61
N GLY A 51 -9.31 4.99 -14.93
CA GLY A 51 -10.64 4.93 -15.54
C GLY A 51 -11.58 6.05 -15.12
N GLY A 52 -12.88 5.88 -15.37
CA GLY A 52 -13.91 6.80 -14.86
C GLY A 52 -13.84 8.21 -15.45
N GLU A 53 -13.78 9.23 -14.59
CA GLU A 53 -13.71 10.64 -15.02
C GLU A 53 -12.46 10.94 -15.85
N PHE A 54 -11.38 10.17 -15.65
CA PHE A 54 -10.14 10.27 -16.42
C PHE A 54 -10.27 9.77 -17.87
N CYS A 55 -11.37 9.08 -18.22
CA CYS A 55 -11.71 8.73 -19.60
C CYS A 55 -12.56 9.79 -20.32
N GLN A 56 -12.87 10.91 -19.65
CA GLN A 56 -13.59 12.00 -20.30
C GLN A 56 -12.72 12.72 -21.34
N PRO A 57 -13.34 13.32 -22.37
CA PRO A 57 -12.61 13.97 -23.47
C PRO A 57 -11.66 15.08 -23.02
N ASP A 58 -11.94 15.75 -21.91
CA ASP A 58 -11.06 16.78 -21.33
C ASP A 58 -9.70 16.22 -20.89
N TYR A 59 -9.64 14.94 -20.47
CA TYR A 59 -8.41 14.27 -20.00
C TYR A 59 -7.67 13.51 -21.10
N GLN A 60 -8.30 13.28 -22.25
CA GLN A 60 -7.68 12.63 -23.42
C GLN A 60 -7.11 13.61 -24.45
N LYS A 61 -7.11 14.91 -24.17
CA LYS A 61 -6.65 15.93 -25.11
C LYS A 61 -5.12 15.92 -25.23
N GLY A 62 -4.61 15.50 -26.38
CA GLY A 62 -3.18 15.41 -26.66
C GLY A 62 -2.60 14.00 -26.62
N VAL A 63 -3.46 12.98 -26.45
CA VAL A 63 -3.13 11.57 -26.59
C VAL A 63 -3.38 11.20 -28.06
N TYR A 64 -2.34 11.25 -28.89
CA TYR A 64 -2.39 10.86 -30.31
C TYR A 64 -1.61 9.58 -30.55
#